data_AF-A0A1G1SQF7-F1
#
_entry.id   AF-A0A1G1SQF7-F1
#
_cell.length_a   1.000
_cell.length_b   1.000
_cell.length_c   1.000
_cell.angle_alpha   90.00
_cell.angle_beta   90.00
_cell.angle_gamma   90.00
#
_symmetry.space_group_name_H-M   'P 1'
#
loop_
_entity.id
_entity.type
_entity.pdbx_description
1 polymer ?
#
loop_
_entity_poly.entity_id
_entity_poly.type
_entity_poly.pdbx_seq_one_letter_code
_entity_poly.pdbx_strand_id
1 'polypeptide(L)'
;MAYLHAVEESEVFRGEVYRYTRLYYVCDETGESFTNTALENSNVEQVYGPYRKRYGLPAPAELAAFRARYELSAALLGKLLGFGANQWARYEAGEVPNRSCGLLLRLAVRDKNAWYSLLEAGETMFHAQPRLYAKLLAKAA
;
A
#
# COMPACT_ATOMS: atom_id res chain seq x y z
N MET A 1 -5.77 -32.88 -14.10
CA MET A 1 -6.35 -32.22 -12.89
C MET A 1 -5.23 -31.51 -12.14
N ALA A 2 -5.51 -30.57 -11.24
CA ALA A 2 -4.49 -29.89 -10.44
C ALA A 2 -4.89 -29.83 -8.96
N TYR A 3 -3.91 -29.92 -8.07
CA TYR A 3 -4.13 -30.03 -6.63
C TYR A 3 -3.26 -29.04 -5.84
N LEU A 4 -3.78 -28.57 -4.71
CA LEU A 4 -3.14 -27.55 -3.89
C LEU A 4 -2.09 -28.17 -2.97
N HIS A 5 -0.88 -27.62 -3.01
CA HIS A 5 0.20 -27.92 -2.09
C HIS A 5 0.47 -26.75 -1.14
N ALA A 6 0.93 -27.09 0.07
CA ALA A 6 1.37 -26.16 1.08
C ALA A 6 2.72 -26.63 1.64
N VAL A 7 3.72 -25.75 1.63
CA VAL A 7 5.07 -26.03 2.15
C VAL A 7 5.52 -24.89 3.05
N GLU A 8 6.24 -25.22 4.13
CA GLU A 8 6.85 -24.20 4.98
C GLU A 8 8.12 -23.66 4.32
N GLU A 9 8.20 -22.34 4.19
CA GLU A 9 9.34 -21.64 3.65
C GLU A 9 9.71 -20.44 4.53
N SER A 10 10.88 -19.87 4.26
CA SER A 10 11.31 -18.62 4.87
C SER A 10 11.92 -17.69 3.83
N GLU A 11 11.61 -16.40 3.94
CA GLU A 11 12.15 -15.34 3.09
C GLU A 11 12.84 -14.27 3.94
N VAL A 12 13.94 -13.72 3.45
CA VAL A 12 14.60 -12.55 4.05
C VAL A 12 14.05 -11.29 3.39
N PHE A 13 13.26 -10.52 4.14
CA PHE A 13 12.74 -9.24 3.69
C PHE A 13 13.34 -8.10 4.52
N ARG A 14 14.11 -7.23 3.87
CA ARG A 14 14.79 -6.08 4.49
C ARG A 14 15.62 -6.43 5.73
N GLY A 15 16.31 -7.57 5.66
CA GLY A 15 17.19 -8.06 6.74
C GLY A 15 16.48 -8.82 7.85
N GLU A 16 15.18 -9.07 7.75
CA GLU A 16 14.40 -9.85 8.70
C GLU A 16 13.89 -11.15 8.06
N VAL A 17 13.90 -12.24 8.82
CA VAL A 17 13.41 -13.55 8.36
C VAL A 17 11.92 -13.65 8.67
N TYR A 18 11.13 -13.97 7.64
CA TYR A 18 9.71 -14.25 7.75
C TYR A 18 9.45 -15.70 7.34
N ARG A 19 8.78 -16.47 8.20
CA ARG A 19 8.31 -17.82 7.87
C ARG A 19 6.90 -17.71 7.33
N TYR A 20 6.63 -18.43 6.24
CA TYR A 20 5.33 -18.43 5.60
C TYR A 20 5.01 -19.80 5.00
N THR A 21 3.73 -20.08 4.80
CA THR A 21 3.30 -21.27 4.09
C THR A 21 3.10 -20.91 2.63
N ARG A 22 4.01 -21.38 1.76
CA ARG A 22 3.90 -21.17 0.32
C ARG A 22 2.85 -22.12 -0.24
N LEU A 23 1.84 -21.53 -0.86
CA LEU A 23 0.75 -22.23 -1.53
C LEU A 23 0.98 -22.23 -3.04
N TYR A 24 0.85 -23.38 -3.69
CA TYR A 24 0.93 -23.52 -5.15
C TYR A 24 0.16 -24.74 -5.65
N TYR A 25 -0.22 -24.75 -6.93
CA TYR A 25 -0.83 -25.90 -7.57
C TYR A 25 0.22 -26.79 -8.22
N VAL A 26 -0.04 -28.09 -8.26
CA VAL A 26 0.71 -29.05 -9.07
C VAL A 26 -0.26 -29.68 -10.07
N CYS A 27 0.16 -29.74 -11.34
CA CYS A 27 -0.59 -30.42 -12.40
C CYS A 27 -0.33 -31.94 -12.33
N ASP A 28 -1.39 -32.75 -12.28
CA ASP A 28 -1.29 -34.22 -12.23
C ASP A 28 -0.67 -34.83 -13.49
N GLU A 29 -0.85 -34.15 -14.63
CA GLU A 29 -0.46 -34.68 -15.95
C GLU A 29 0.98 -34.33 -16.31
N THR A 30 1.42 -33.12 -15.98
CA THR A 30 2.75 -32.60 -16.34
C THR A 30 3.71 -32.57 -15.16
N GLY A 31 3.21 -32.63 -13.93
CA GLY A 31 4.01 -32.41 -12.71
C GLY A 31 4.43 -30.96 -12.49
N GLU A 32 4.00 -30.03 -13.34
CA GLU A 32 4.39 -28.63 -13.26
C GLU A 32 3.72 -27.92 -12.08
N SER A 33 4.50 -27.10 -11.37
CA SER A 33 4.00 -26.24 -10.29
C SER A 33 3.70 -24.84 -10.77
N PHE A 34 2.56 -24.27 -10.39
CA PHE A 34 2.17 -22.91 -10.74
C PHE A 34 1.35 -22.22 -9.64
N THR A 35 1.32 -20.89 -9.65
CA THR A 35 0.43 -20.07 -8.80
C THR A 35 -0.56 -19.30 -9.68
N ASN A 36 -1.70 -18.93 -9.10
CA ASN A 36 -2.55 -17.90 -9.68
C ASN A 36 -2.37 -16.60 -8.87
N THR A 37 -2.91 -15.49 -9.38
CA THR A 37 -2.78 -14.18 -8.73
C THR A 37 -3.28 -14.16 -7.29
N ALA A 38 -4.34 -14.91 -6.96
CA ALA A 38 -4.88 -14.96 -5.60
C ALA A 38 -3.92 -15.67 -4.63
N LEU A 39 -3.36 -16.82 -5.03
CA LEU A 39 -2.36 -17.53 -4.24
C LEU A 39 -1.08 -16.71 -4.11
N GLU A 40 -0.62 -16.09 -5.20
CA GLU A 40 0.58 -15.26 -5.19
C GLU A 40 0.44 -14.10 -4.20
N ASN A 41 -0.68 -13.38 -4.27
CA ASN A 41 -0.98 -12.30 -3.32
C ASN A 41 -1.05 -12.82 -1.87
N SER A 42 -1.64 -14.01 -1.65
CA SER A 42 -1.71 -14.63 -0.32
C SER A 42 -0.32 -15.04 0.19
N ASN A 43 0.57 -15.52 -0.67
CA ASN A 43 1.95 -15.87 -0.31
C ASN A 43 2.73 -14.61 0.07
N VAL A 44 2.67 -13.56 -0.76
CA VAL A 44 3.37 -12.29 -0.53
C VAL A 44 2.86 -11.58 0.74
N GLU A 45 1.56 -11.56 0.99
CA GLU A 45 0.99 -10.87 2.16
C GLU A 45 1.39 -11.54 3.49
N GLN A 46 1.71 -12.84 3.50
CA GLN A 46 2.25 -13.51 4.70
C GLN A 46 3.62 -12.96 5.12
N VAL A 47 4.39 -12.39 4.19
CA VAL A 47 5.67 -11.73 4.48
C VAL A 47 5.45 -10.24 4.74
N TYR A 48 4.73 -9.56 3.84
CA TYR A 48 4.61 -8.09 3.89
C TYR A 48 3.65 -7.60 4.96
N GLY A 49 2.58 -8.34 5.26
CA GLY A 49 1.60 -8.00 6.29
C GLY A 49 2.23 -7.86 7.68
N PRO A 50 2.95 -8.89 8.18
CA PRO A 50 3.68 -8.81 9.44
C PRO A 50 4.71 -7.67 9.47
N TYR A 51 5.44 -7.44 8.38
CA TYR A 51 6.37 -6.31 8.27
C TYR A 51 5.63 -4.97 8.42
N ARG A 52 4.52 -4.76 7.70
CA ARG A 52 3.71 -3.54 7.82
C ARG A 52 3.21 -3.33 9.23
N LYS A 53 2.71 -4.38 9.87
CA LYS A 53 2.22 -4.34 11.26
C LYS A 53 3.34 -3.94 12.23
N ARG A 54 4.51 -4.56 12.09
CA ARG A 54 5.69 -4.29 12.94
C ARG A 54 6.15 -2.83 12.85
N TYR A 55 6.15 -2.27 11.63
CA TYR A 55 6.62 -0.91 11.39
C TYR A 55 5.49 0.14 11.38
N GLY A 56 4.26 -0.27 11.69
CA GLY A 56 3.09 0.62 11.72
C GLY A 56 2.75 1.24 10.37
N LEU A 57 3.06 0.56 9.26
CA LEU A 57 2.79 1.02 7.91
C LEU A 57 1.30 0.86 7.58
N PRO A 58 0.68 1.79 6.84
CA PRO A 58 -0.67 1.61 6.33
C PRO A 58 -0.78 0.41 5.39
N ALA A 59 -1.89 -0.31 5.49
CA ALA A 59 -2.19 -1.41 4.57
C ALA A 59 -2.65 -0.86 3.20
N PRO A 60 -2.49 -1.61 2.10
CA PRO A 60 -2.94 -1.15 0.78
C PRO A 60 -4.42 -0.76 0.74
N ALA A 61 -5.28 -1.53 1.42
CA ALA A 61 -6.71 -1.22 1.56
C ALA A 61 -6.97 0.08 2.34
N GLU A 62 -6.13 0.39 3.33
CA GLU A 62 -6.22 1.63 4.12
C GLU A 62 -5.87 2.84 3.24
N LEU A 63 -4.84 2.72 2.40
CA LEU A 63 -4.45 3.76 1.43
C LEU A 63 -5.56 3.99 0.39
N ALA A 64 -6.14 2.92 -0.15
CA ALA A 64 -7.25 3.02 -1.09
C ALA A 64 -8.49 3.68 -0.47
N ALA A 65 -8.83 3.32 0.77
CA ALA A 65 -9.93 3.94 1.51
C ALA A 65 -9.67 5.42 1.79
N PHE A 66 -8.43 5.78 2.16
CA PHE A 66 -8.04 7.18 2.35
C PHE A 66 -8.17 8.00 1.06
N ARG A 67 -7.67 7.48 -0.06
CA ARG A 67 -7.79 8.14 -1.35
C ARG A 67 -9.26 8.32 -1.78
N ALA A 68 -10.07 7.28 -1.61
CA ALA A 68 -11.51 7.33 -1.88
C ALA A 68 -12.23 8.34 -0.99
N ARG A 69 -11.86 8.42 0.30
CA ARG A 69 -12.40 9.40 1.24
C ARG A 69 -12.19 10.82 0.73
N TYR A 70 -11.03 11.18 0.18
CA TYR A 70 -10.78 12.54 -0.29
C TYR A 70 -11.07 12.76 -1.78
N GLU A 71 -11.51 11.72 -2.50
CA GLU A 71 -11.79 11.76 -3.95
C GLU A 71 -10.57 12.26 -4.76
N LEU A 72 -9.36 11.95 -4.30
CA LEU A 72 -8.11 12.39 -4.94
C LEU A 72 -7.60 11.33 -5.92
N SER A 73 -6.90 11.76 -6.96
CA SER A 73 -6.15 10.84 -7.81
C SER A 73 -4.87 10.37 -7.10
N ALA A 74 -4.40 9.16 -7.40
CA ALA A 74 -3.15 8.64 -6.86
C ALA A 74 -1.96 9.55 -7.24
N ALA A 75 -1.98 10.12 -8.45
CA ALA A 75 -0.95 11.05 -8.91
C ALA A 75 -0.92 12.35 -8.11
N LEU A 76 -2.09 12.90 -7.77
CA LEU A 76 -2.18 14.12 -6.96
C LEU A 76 -1.70 13.87 -5.53
N LEU A 77 -2.08 12.74 -4.92
CA LEU A 77 -1.57 12.34 -3.60
C LEU A 77 -0.06 12.09 -3.60
N GLY A 78 0.45 11.40 -4.61
CA GLY A 78 1.88 11.22 -4.79
C GLY A 78 2.61 12.55 -4.82
N LYS A 79 2.16 13.48 -5.66
CA LYS A 79 2.76 14.82 -5.77
C LYS A 79 2.65 15.63 -4.47
N LEU A 80 1.50 15.59 -3.78
CA LEU A 80 1.28 16.31 -2.52
C LEU A 80 2.25 15.88 -1.42
N LEU A 81 2.54 14.57 -1.37
CA LEU A 81 3.48 13.99 -0.41
C LEU A 81 4.94 14.01 -0.89
N GLY A 82 5.22 14.65 -2.03
CA GLY A 82 6.57 14.70 -2.60
C GLY A 82 7.08 13.36 -3.14
N PHE A 83 6.19 12.41 -3.42
CA PHE A 83 6.50 11.15 -4.07
C PHE A 83 6.45 11.28 -5.61
N GLY A 84 7.03 10.29 -6.30
CA GLY A 84 6.81 10.12 -7.73
C GLY A 84 5.33 9.87 -8.05
N ALA A 85 4.87 10.32 -9.23
CA ALA A 85 3.45 10.28 -9.63
C ALA A 85 2.77 8.90 -9.51
N ASN A 86 3.54 7.81 -9.67
CA ASN A 86 3.01 6.45 -9.60
C ASN A 86 3.16 5.79 -8.21
N GLN A 87 3.86 6.43 -7.27
CA GLN A 87 4.23 5.79 -6.01
C GLN A 87 3.02 5.46 -5.14
N TRP A 88 2.02 6.37 -5.08
CA TRP A 88 0.80 6.09 -4.32
C TRP A 88 0.07 4.85 -4.85
N ALA A 89 -0.08 4.75 -6.18
CA ALA A 89 -0.72 3.60 -6.82
C ALA A 89 0.05 2.30 -6.57
N ARG A 90 1.39 2.35 -6.55
CA ARG A 90 2.23 1.19 -6.21
C ARG A 90 2.03 0.74 -4.76
N TYR A 91 1.87 1.67 -3.81
CA TYR A 91 1.55 1.34 -2.43
C TYR A 91 0.15 0.74 -2.28
N GLU A 92 -0.84 1.23 -3.03
CA GLU A 92 -2.17 0.59 -3.13
C GLU A 92 -2.12 -0.80 -3.77
N ALA A 93 -1.14 -1.06 -4.63
CA ALA A 93 -0.91 -2.38 -5.24
C ALA A 93 -0.11 -3.34 -4.36
N GLY A 94 0.28 -2.94 -3.14
CA GLY A 94 0.99 -3.82 -2.21
C GLY A 94 2.50 -3.64 -2.16
N GLU A 95 3.07 -2.61 -2.80
CA GLU A 95 4.47 -2.26 -2.56
C GLU A 95 4.67 -1.81 -1.09
N VAL A 96 5.74 -2.28 -0.46
CA VAL A 96 6.09 -1.88 0.89
C VAL A 96 6.94 -0.61 0.85
N PRO A 97 6.47 0.53 1.39
CA PRO A 97 7.25 1.78 1.38
C PRO A 97 8.53 1.64 2.21
N ASN A 98 9.57 2.41 1.89
CA ASN A 98 10.72 2.55 2.80
C ASN A 98 10.29 3.27 4.09
N ARG A 99 11.18 3.32 5.10
CA ARG A 99 10.86 3.87 6.42
C ARG A 99 10.38 5.33 6.36
N SER A 100 11.03 6.18 5.58
CA SER A 100 10.71 7.60 5.47
C SER A 100 9.37 7.82 4.76
N CYS A 101 9.14 7.16 3.62
CA CYS A 101 7.85 7.21 2.92
C CYS A 101 6.73 6.63 3.79
N GLY A 102 7.00 5.54 4.51
CA GLY A 102 6.06 4.90 5.42
C GLY A 102 5.62 5.80 6.57
N LEU A 103 6.54 6.58 7.14
CA LEU A 103 6.22 7.58 8.14
C LEU A 103 5.28 8.65 7.59
N LEU A 104 5.56 9.18 6.39
CA LEU A 104 4.74 10.22 5.77
C LEU A 104 3.34 9.71 5.42
N LEU A 105 3.24 8.49 4.87
CA LEU A 105 1.95 7.82 4.64
C LEU A 105 1.17 7.65 5.94
N ARG A 106 1.83 7.23 7.02
CA ARG A 106 1.19 7.06 8.33
C ARG A 106 0.65 8.38 8.87
N LEU A 107 1.43 9.45 8.78
CA LEU A 107 1.00 10.80 9.19
C LEU A 107 -0.19 11.26 8.36
N ALA A 108 -0.11 11.18 7.04
CA ALA A 108 -1.20 11.59 6.15
C ALA A 108 -2.50 10.81 6.41
N VAL A 109 -2.42 9.51 6.67
CA VAL A 109 -3.60 8.64 6.73
C VAL A 109 -4.22 8.56 8.12
N ARG A 110 -3.41 8.62 9.17
CA ARG A 110 -3.85 8.35 10.56
C ARG A 110 -3.83 9.58 11.46
N ASP A 111 -3.18 10.67 11.06
CA ASP A 111 -3.16 11.92 11.82
C ASP A 111 -3.87 13.03 11.04
N LYS A 112 -5.03 13.44 11.58
CA LYS A 112 -5.89 14.47 10.98
C LYS A 112 -5.19 15.83 10.89
N ASN A 113 -4.44 16.20 11.94
CA ASN A 113 -3.75 17.49 11.98
C ASN A 113 -2.58 17.49 11.00
N ALA A 114 -1.80 16.41 10.97
CA ALA A 114 -0.71 16.27 10.01
C ALA A 114 -1.22 16.31 8.56
N TRP A 115 -2.35 15.64 8.27
CA TRP A 115 -2.99 15.72 6.96
C TRP A 115 -3.43 17.13 6.59
N TYR A 116 -4.05 17.85 7.52
CA TYR A 116 -4.45 19.24 7.32
C TYR A 116 -3.23 20.13 6.98
N SER A 117 -2.16 20.03 7.77
CA SER A 117 -0.92 20.78 7.50
C SER A 117 -0.27 20.41 6.17
N LEU A 118 -0.38 19.16 5.72
CA LEU A 118 0.09 18.73 4.39
C LEU A 118 -0.73 19.37 3.27
N LEU A 119 -2.05 19.50 3.44
CA LEU A 119 -2.90 20.22 2.49
C LEU A 119 -2.54 21.70 2.42
N GLU A 120 -2.33 22.35 3.56
CA GLU A 120 -1.91 23.76 3.63
C GLU A 120 -0.56 23.98 2.94
N ALA A 121 0.44 23.14 3.24
CA ALA A 121 1.74 23.22 2.58
C ALA A 121 1.66 23.03 1.06
N GLY A 122 0.65 22.29 0.59
CA GLY A 122 0.37 22.03 -0.81
C GLY A 122 -0.58 23.02 -1.49
N GLU A 123 -0.99 24.12 -0.85
CA GLU A 123 -2.02 25.06 -1.34
C GLU A 123 -1.82 25.45 -2.81
N THR A 124 -0.60 25.80 -3.19
CA THR A 124 -0.24 26.23 -4.55
C THR A 124 -0.58 25.20 -5.63
N MET A 125 -0.65 23.90 -5.28
CA MET A 125 -1.03 22.82 -6.19
C MET A 125 -2.50 22.88 -6.60
N PHE A 126 -3.34 23.55 -5.81
CA PHE A 126 -4.77 23.64 -6.03
C PHE A 126 -5.23 24.99 -6.59
N HIS A 127 -4.32 25.84 -7.06
CA HIS A 127 -4.64 27.14 -7.69
C HIS A 127 -5.71 27.02 -8.79
N ALA A 128 -5.63 25.99 -9.63
CA ALA A 128 -6.59 25.76 -10.71
C ALA A 128 -7.93 25.16 -10.22
N GLN A 129 -8.04 24.74 -8.96
CA GLN A 129 -9.19 24.04 -8.38
C GLN A 129 -9.49 24.50 -6.93
N PRO A 130 -9.78 25.79 -6.69
CA PRO A 130 -9.97 26.32 -5.33
C PRO A 130 -11.18 25.71 -4.60
N ARG A 131 -12.24 25.32 -5.33
CA ARG A 131 -13.40 24.64 -4.75
C ARG A 131 -13.05 23.26 -4.18
N LEU A 132 -12.18 22.52 -4.88
CA LEU A 132 -11.70 21.23 -4.40
C LEU A 132 -10.88 21.44 -3.12
N TYR A 133 -9.96 22.42 -3.12
CA TYR A 133 -9.14 22.73 -1.95
C TYR A 133 -9.98 23.05 -0.70
N ALA A 134 -10.98 23.92 -0.84
CA ALA A 134 -11.89 24.24 0.26
C ALA A 134 -12.65 23.00 0.78
N LYS A 135 -13.10 22.10 -0.12
CA LYS A 135 -13.74 20.82 0.25
C LYS A 135 -12.77 19.91 1.02
N LEU A 136 -11.50 19.86 0.61
CA LEU A 136 -10.47 19.04 1.27
C LEU A 136 -10.19 19.56 2.69
N LEU A 137 -9.98 20.86 2.85
CA LEU A 137 -9.75 21.48 4.16
C LEU A 137 -10.95 21.28 5.09
N ALA A 138 -12.18 21.51 4.61
CA ALA A 138 -13.39 21.29 5.42
C ALA A 138 -13.57 19.82 5.85
N LYS A 139 -13.09 18.86 5.04
CA LYS A 139 -13.14 17.43 5.36
C LYS A 139 -12.00 16.98 6.29
N ALA A 140 -10.90 17.73 6.28
CA ALA A 140 -9.72 17.53 7.11
C ALA A 140 -9.79 18.28 8.45
N ALA A 141 -10.63 19.31 8.57
CA ALA A 141 -10.94 20.04 9.80
C ALA A 141 -11.87 19.25 10.74
#